data_AF-A0A7S1SJ61-F1
#
_entry.id   AF-A0A7S1SJ61-F1
#
_cell.length_a   1.000
_cell.length_b   1.000
_cell.length_c   1.000
_cell.angle_alpha   90.00
_cell.angle_beta   90.00
_cell.angle_gamma   90.00
#
_symmetry.space_group_name_H-M   'P 1'
#
loop_
_entity.id
_entity.type
_entity.pdbx_description
1 polymer ?
#
loop_
_entity_poly.entity_id
_entity_poly.type
_entity_poly.pdbx_seq_one_letter_code
_entity_poly.pdbx_strand_id
1 'polypeptide(L)'
;KQDCPHAASLPSAGIDAARTGAGHLLGAGCEVCGDSSENWVCLNSGRLLCSRYVKGHMKQHADELVAKDEGSSGVVAISLTDLSAWCFQCDSYIAHREVEAVLDEVRKAKFGGGSSS
;
A
#
# COMPACT_ATOMS: atom_id res chain seq x y z
N LYS A 1 -10.00 8.39 7.89
CA LYS A 1 -9.68 9.84 8.03
C LYS A 1 -9.42 10.44 6.66
N GLN A 2 -10.01 11.61 6.32
CA GLN A 2 -9.81 12.22 5.00
C GLN A 2 -8.56 13.11 4.93
N ASP A 3 -8.21 13.73 6.05
CA ASP A 3 -7.06 14.62 6.17
C ASP A 3 -5.86 13.88 6.80
N CYS A 4 -4.84 13.60 6.00
CA CYS A 4 -3.61 12.93 6.43
C CYS A 4 -2.40 13.61 5.77
N PRO A 5 -1.55 14.35 6.50
CA PRO A 5 -0.39 15.03 5.92
C PRO A 5 0.61 14.04 5.31
N HIS A 6 0.71 12.84 5.88
CA HIS A 6 1.58 11.78 5.37
C HIS A 6 1.13 11.22 4.01
N ALA A 7 -0.15 11.40 3.63
CA ALA A 7 -0.59 11.00 2.30
C ALA A 7 -0.14 11.99 1.23
N ALA A 8 0.08 13.26 1.59
CA ALA A 8 0.54 14.31 0.69
C ALA A 8 2.07 14.38 0.55
N SER A 9 2.81 13.73 1.45
CA SER A 9 4.28 13.63 1.41
C SER A 9 4.79 12.31 0.83
N LEU A 10 3.93 11.57 0.11
CA LEU A 10 4.32 10.31 -0.52
C LEU A 10 5.23 10.57 -1.74
N PRO A 11 6.34 9.84 -1.89
CA PRO A 11 7.19 9.94 -3.07
C PRO A 11 6.48 9.38 -4.31
N SER A 12 6.59 10.07 -5.45
CA SER A 12 5.98 9.65 -6.72
C SER A 12 6.41 8.25 -7.15
N ALA A 13 7.69 7.89 -6.96
CA ALA A 13 8.20 6.58 -7.33
C ALA A 13 7.45 5.41 -6.65
N GLY A 14 7.09 5.54 -5.38
CA GLY A 14 6.33 4.51 -4.67
C GLY A 14 4.87 4.44 -5.11
N ILE A 15 4.26 5.60 -5.39
CA ILE A 15 2.92 5.71 -5.99
C ILE A 15 2.88 5.06 -7.37
N ASP A 16 3.85 5.38 -8.24
CA ASP A 16 3.94 4.88 -9.61
C ASP A 16 4.16 3.37 -9.62
N ALA A 17 5.01 2.84 -8.73
CA ALA A 17 5.20 1.39 -8.58
C ALA A 17 3.89 0.67 -8.21
N ALA A 18 3.14 1.20 -7.23
CA ALA A 18 1.87 0.61 -6.82
C ALA A 18 0.81 0.69 -7.95
N ARG A 19 0.77 1.81 -8.68
CA ARG A 19 -0.20 2.06 -9.75
C ARG A 19 0.08 1.18 -10.98
N THR A 20 1.29 1.23 -11.50
CA THR A 20 1.68 0.52 -12.74
C THR A 20 1.85 -0.98 -12.51
N GLY A 21 2.22 -1.39 -11.30
CA GLY A 21 2.42 -2.79 -10.92
C GLY A 21 1.16 -3.51 -10.42
N ALA A 22 0.01 -2.83 -10.30
CA ALA A 22 -1.17 -3.33 -9.59
C ALA A 22 -1.60 -4.76 -10.00
N GLY A 23 -1.64 -5.05 -11.31
CA GLY A 23 -2.01 -6.38 -11.81
C GLY A 23 -1.04 -7.49 -11.39
N HIS A 24 0.26 -7.20 -11.35
CA HIS A 24 1.27 -8.16 -10.87
C HIS A 24 1.18 -8.35 -9.35
N LEU A 25 1.03 -7.26 -8.60
CA LEU A 25 0.99 -7.26 -7.14
C LEU A 25 -0.15 -8.12 -6.59
N LEU A 26 -1.31 -8.12 -7.25
CA LEU A 26 -2.50 -8.88 -6.83
C LEU A 26 -2.30 -10.41 -6.83
N GLY A 27 -1.38 -10.93 -7.63
CA GLY A 27 -1.03 -12.36 -7.67
C GLY A 27 0.26 -12.71 -6.95
N ALA A 28 0.99 -11.71 -6.45
CA ALA A 28 2.31 -11.89 -5.86
C ALA A 28 2.25 -12.14 -4.35
N GLY A 29 3.23 -12.89 -3.85
CA GLY A 29 3.43 -13.10 -2.42
C GLY A 29 4.24 -11.96 -1.79
N CYS A 30 4.25 -11.92 -0.46
CA CYS A 30 5.13 -11.04 0.31
C CYS A 30 6.58 -11.27 -0.10
N GLU A 31 7.32 -10.19 -0.36
CA GLU A 31 8.73 -10.26 -0.80
C GLU A 31 9.66 -10.97 0.19
N VAL A 32 9.27 -11.09 1.46
CA VAL A 32 10.11 -11.67 2.52
C VAL A 32 9.74 -13.13 2.80
N CYS A 33 8.45 -13.45 2.94
CA CYS A 33 8.03 -14.81 3.30
C CYS A 33 7.21 -15.55 2.24
N GLY A 34 6.94 -14.93 1.09
CA GLY A 34 6.18 -15.53 -0.02
C GLY A 34 4.68 -15.71 0.23
N ASP A 35 4.18 -15.34 1.43
CA ASP A 35 2.76 -15.50 1.77
C ASP A 35 1.88 -14.62 0.88
N SER A 36 0.78 -15.15 0.36
CA SER A 36 -0.14 -14.47 -0.57
C SER A 36 -1.53 -14.21 0.02
N SER A 37 -1.74 -14.42 1.33
CA SER A 37 -3.05 -14.36 1.96
C SER A 37 -3.53 -12.92 2.24
N GLU A 38 -2.69 -12.10 2.88
CA GLU A 38 -3.03 -10.72 3.24
C GLU A 38 -1.82 -9.79 3.06
N ASN A 39 -1.64 -9.32 1.83
CA ASN A 39 -0.54 -8.46 1.44
C ASN A 39 -0.95 -7.01 1.24
N TRP A 40 0.01 -6.13 1.51
CA TRP A 40 -0.11 -4.70 1.45
C TRP A 40 1.01 -4.16 0.56
N VAL A 41 0.71 -3.17 -0.28
CA VAL A 41 1.71 -2.43 -1.06
C VAL A 41 2.01 -1.10 -0.40
N CYS A 42 3.28 -0.81 -0.13
CA CYS A 42 3.73 0.44 0.45
C CYS A 42 3.79 1.54 -0.62
N LEU A 43 3.11 2.66 -0.41
CA LEU A 43 3.12 3.80 -1.34
C LEU A 43 4.39 4.66 -1.21
N ASN A 44 5.21 4.45 -0.17
CA ASN A 44 6.51 5.11 -0.07
C ASN A 44 7.59 4.39 -0.90
N SER A 45 7.57 3.05 -0.92
CA SER A 45 8.66 2.25 -1.51
C SER A 45 8.24 1.35 -2.66
N GLY A 46 6.93 1.17 -2.89
CA GLY A 46 6.38 0.21 -3.85
C GLY A 46 6.41 -1.26 -3.38
N ARG A 47 6.93 -1.54 -2.17
CA ARG A 47 7.15 -2.92 -1.71
C ARG A 47 5.87 -3.65 -1.34
N LEU A 48 5.81 -4.94 -1.63
CA LEU A 48 4.71 -5.84 -1.33
C LEU A 48 5.04 -6.72 -0.11
N LEU A 49 4.34 -6.50 1.00
CA LEU A 49 4.65 -7.15 2.27
C LEU A 49 3.38 -7.61 2.99
N CYS A 50 3.49 -8.72 3.71
CA CYS A 50 2.37 -9.28 4.46
C CYS A 50 1.98 -8.41 5.65
N SER A 51 0.70 -8.47 6.01
CA SER A 51 0.11 -7.71 7.09
C SER A 51 0.62 -8.14 8.47
N ARG A 52 0.23 -7.36 9.50
CA ARG A 52 0.47 -7.69 10.92
C ARG A 52 -0.22 -8.97 11.39
N TYR A 53 -1.27 -9.42 10.70
CA TYR A 53 -1.98 -10.65 11.05
C TYR A 53 -1.35 -11.90 10.42
N VAL A 54 -0.39 -11.73 9.49
CA VAL A 54 0.40 -12.81 8.89
C VAL A 54 1.76 -12.92 9.59
N LYS A 55 2.76 -12.11 9.17
CA LYS A 55 4.09 -12.03 9.83
C LYS A 55 4.56 -10.61 10.13
N GLY A 56 3.78 -9.60 9.74
CA GLY A 56 4.05 -8.20 10.09
C GLY A 56 5.16 -7.53 9.31
N HIS A 57 5.62 -8.09 8.18
CA HIS A 57 6.69 -7.48 7.39
C HIS A 57 6.37 -6.07 6.91
N MET A 58 5.11 -5.75 6.59
CA MET A 58 4.75 -4.37 6.23
C MET A 58 4.92 -3.42 7.42
N LYS A 59 4.53 -3.85 8.63
CA LYS A 59 4.70 -3.04 9.85
C LYS A 59 6.19 -2.82 10.15
N GLN A 60 6.99 -3.89 10.11
CA GLN A 60 8.44 -3.81 10.31
C GLN A 60 9.09 -2.84 9.31
N HIS A 61 8.74 -2.97 8.03
CA HIS A 61 9.22 -2.06 6.99
C HIS A 61 8.83 -0.61 7.24
N ALA A 62 7.59 -0.36 7.68
CA ALA A 62 7.13 0.99 8.01
C ALA A 62 7.89 1.58 9.20
N ASP A 63 8.09 0.79 10.27
CA ASP A 63 8.86 1.22 11.45
C ASP A 63 10.30 1.62 11.05
N GLU A 64 10.95 0.85 10.15
CA GLU A 64 12.29 1.18 9.63
C GLU A 64 12.31 2.48 8.81
N LEU A 65 11.29 2.73 7.98
CA LEU A 65 11.21 3.95 7.17
C LEU A 65 10.99 5.19 8.04
N VAL A 66 10.07 5.10 9.02
CA VAL A 66 9.80 6.19 9.95
C VAL A 66 11.05 6.53 10.75
N ALA A 67 11.81 5.52 11.20
CA ALA A 67 13.05 5.73 11.92
C ALA A 67 14.16 6.36 11.06
N LYS A 68 14.24 6.02 9.77
CA LYS A 68 15.29 6.52 8.86
C LYS A 68 15.16 7.98 8.47
N ASP A 69 13.92 8.45 8.33
CA ASP A 69 13.63 9.80 7.82
C ASP A 69 13.01 10.71 8.90
N GLU A 70 13.14 10.32 10.18
CA GLU A 70 12.50 10.97 11.34
C GLU A 70 10.99 11.25 11.15
N GLY A 71 10.31 10.42 10.34
CA GLY A 71 8.91 10.56 10.00
C GLY A 71 8.57 11.70 9.03
N SER A 72 9.56 12.32 8.36
CA SER A 72 9.35 13.40 7.39
C SER A 72 8.60 12.92 6.14
N SER A 73 8.96 11.74 5.63
CA SER A 73 8.22 11.08 4.55
C SER A 73 7.04 10.26 5.08
N GLY A 74 5.94 10.29 4.33
CA GLY A 74 4.75 9.53 4.68
C GLY A 74 4.87 8.04 4.39
N VAL A 75 4.39 7.21 5.29
CA VAL A 75 4.34 5.74 5.13
C VAL A 75 2.88 5.30 5.14
N VAL A 76 2.34 5.15 3.94
CA VAL A 76 0.99 4.66 3.68
C VAL A 76 1.08 3.35 2.92
N ALA A 77 0.23 2.38 3.26
CA ALA A 77 0.11 1.14 2.50
C ALA A 77 -1.35 0.87 2.12
N ILE A 78 -1.54 0.23 0.95
CA ILE A 78 -2.84 -0.24 0.46
C ILE A 78 -2.94 -1.74 0.70
N SER A 79 -4.03 -2.19 1.31
CA SER A 79 -4.38 -3.60 1.39
C SER A 79 -4.83 -4.09 0.02
N LEU A 80 -4.21 -5.16 -0.47
CA LEU A 80 -4.68 -5.82 -1.69
C LEU A 80 -5.89 -6.72 -1.44
N THR A 81 -6.20 -7.03 -0.18
CA THR A 81 -7.34 -7.87 0.22
C THR A 81 -8.65 -7.09 0.18
N ASP A 82 -8.72 -5.95 0.87
CA ASP A 82 -9.95 -5.17 1.03
C ASP A 82 -9.91 -3.79 0.35
N LEU A 83 -8.79 -3.42 -0.28
CA LEU A 83 -8.61 -2.12 -0.93
C LEU A 83 -8.79 -0.92 0.04
N SER A 84 -8.42 -1.13 1.29
CA SER A 84 -8.32 -0.08 2.30
C SER A 84 -6.90 0.51 2.35
N ALA A 85 -6.76 1.80 2.66
CA ALA A 85 -5.46 2.42 2.91
C ALA A 85 -5.20 2.66 4.39
N TRP A 86 -3.97 2.39 4.83
CA TRP A 86 -3.51 2.56 6.20
C TRP A 86 -2.30 3.48 6.25
N CYS A 87 -2.32 4.47 7.14
CA CYS A 87 -1.16 5.31 7.44
C CYS A 87 -0.51 4.83 8.74
N PHE A 88 0.78 4.47 8.68
CA PHE A 88 1.50 3.94 9.84
C PHE A 88 1.84 5.01 10.88
N GLN A 89 2.09 6.25 10.47
CA GLN A 89 2.34 7.36 11.41
C GLN A 89 1.07 7.84 12.11
N CYS A 90 -0.08 7.83 11.41
CA CYS A 90 -1.37 8.21 12.02
C CYS A 90 -2.06 7.03 12.72
N ASP A 91 -1.52 5.82 12.61
CA ASP A 91 -2.09 4.57 13.14
C ASP A 91 -3.60 4.43 12.83
N SER A 92 -3.98 4.75 11.59
CA SER A 92 -5.40 4.78 11.20
C SER A 92 -5.63 4.59 9.70
N TYR A 93 -6.84 4.13 9.38
CA TYR A 93 -7.33 4.07 8.01
C TYR A 93 -7.57 5.47 7.45
N ILE A 94 -7.16 5.68 6.21
CA ILE A 94 -7.27 6.97 5.52
C ILE A 94 -8.04 6.83 4.19
N ALA A 95 -8.66 7.92 3.78
CA ALA A 95 -9.36 8.08 2.50
C ALA A 95 -8.94 9.44 1.91
N HIS A 96 -7.68 9.52 1.48
CA HIS A 96 -7.06 10.75 0.96
C HIS A 96 -7.05 10.70 -0.57
N ARG A 97 -7.31 11.84 -1.23
CA ARG A 97 -7.50 11.91 -2.70
C ARG A 97 -6.37 11.27 -3.51
N GLU A 98 -5.11 11.49 -3.13
CA GLU A 98 -3.97 10.92 -3.85
C GLU A 98 -3.89 9.39 -3.73
N VAL A 99 -4.30 8.87 -2.58
CA VAL A 99 -4.33 7.43 -2.30
C VAL A 99 -5.54 6.78 -3.00
N GLU A 100 -6.69 7.46 -3.00
CA GLU A 100 -7.88 7.01 -3.73
C GLU A 100 -7.62 6.83 -5.23
N ALA A 101 -6.80 7.71 -5.83
CA ALA A 101 -6.42 7.58 -7.24
C ALA A 101 -5.61 6.30 -7.52
N VAL A 102 -4.78 5.85 -6.57
CA VAL A 102 -4.05 4.57 -6.69
C VAL A 102 -5.00 3.40 -6.44
N LEU A 103 -5.87 3.51 -5.44
CA LEU A 103 -6.87 2.50 -5.12
C LEU A 103 -7.81 2.21 -6.30
N ASP A 104 -8.20 3.23 -7.06
CA ASP A 104 -9.02 3.05 -8.27
C ASP A 104 -8.33 2.18 -9.32
N GLU A 105 -7.03 2.38 -9.55
CA GLU A 105 -6.23 1.56 -10.47
C GLU A 105 -6.06 0.13 -9.95
N VAL A 106 -5.81 -0.04 -8.66
CA VAL A 106 -5.76 -1.38 -8.03
C VAL A 106 -7.12 -2.08 -8.12
N ARG A 107 -8.22 -1.34 -7.95
CA ARG A 107 -9.59 -1.85 -8.07
C ARG A 107 -9.90 -2.30 -9.50
N LYS A 108 -9.51 -1.51 -10.51
CA LYS A 108 -9.61 -1.89 -11.92
C LYS A 108 -8.79 -3.15 -12.22
N ALA A 109 -7.56 -3.23 -11.72
CA ALA A 109 -6.75 -4.44 -11.90
C ALA A 109 -7.37 -5.68 -11.21
N LYS A 110 -7.99 -5.50 -10.02
CA LYS A 110 -8.58 -6.58 -9.24
C LYS A 110 -9.91 -7.10 -9.78
N PHE A 111 -10.78 -6.21 -10.28
CA PHE A 111 -12.15 -6.56 -10.67
C PHE A 111 -12.49 -6.27 -12.14
N GLY A 112 -11.72 -5.42 -12.81
CA GLY A 112 -11.94 -5.02 -14.20
C GLY A 112 -11.67 -6.10 -15.26
N GLY A 113 -11.17 -7.27 -14.85
CA GLY A 113 -11.12 -8.46 -15.70
C GLY A 113 -12.49 -9.14 -15.94
N GLY A 114 -13.56 -8.61 -15.35
CA GLY A 114 -14.94 -9.08 -15.52
C GLY A 114 -15.77 -8.17 -16.42
N SER A 115 -15.39 -8.02 -17.69
CA SER A 115 -16.34 -7.68 -18.75
C SER A 115 -16.14 -8.68 -19.87
N SER A 116 -16.98 -9.70 -19.85
CA SER A 116 -17.22 -10.59 -20.98
C SER A 116 -17.90 -9.82 -22.11
N SER A 117 -17.60 -10.27 -23.33
CA SER A 117 -18.27 -10.00 -24.62
C SER A 117 -17.75 -8.82 -25.44
#